data_AF-A0A9D8E3B6-F1
#
_entry.id   AF-A0A9D8E3B6-F1
#
_cell.length_a   1.000
_cell.length_b   1.000
_cell.length_c   1.000
_cell.angle_alpha   90.00
_cell.angle_beta   90.00
_cell.angle_gamma   90.00
#
_symmetry.space_group_name_H-M   'P 1'
#
loop_
_entity.id
_entity.type
_entity.pdbx_description
1 polymer ?
#
loop_
_entity_poly.entity_id
_entity_poly.type
_entity_poly.pdbx_seq_one_letter_code
_entity_poly.pdbx_strand_id
1 'polypeptide(L)'
;MTKAIRRRLAGSEGFTLIELMVVVMIIAVLIAIAIPSFLGFRKSAQDRSAQSELRNVLLAEKAYWLENGVYTSTAAHITALEPNAVINAAPASGVALSLNANGSACMTRTAASGNTFAIWESSTAGTFYGRTNLTVCPAAAPAGYTQGGW
;
A
#
# COMPACT_ATOMS: atom_id res chain seq x y z
N MET A 1 31.04 42.26 -48.13
CA MET A 1 31.39 41.45 -46.95
C MET A 1 30.20 40.57 -46.51
N THR A 2 29.53 39.81 -47.40
CA THR A 2 28.33 39.04 -47.04
C THR A 2 27.99 37.96 -48.09
N LYS A 3 28.86 36.96 -48.30
CA LYS A 3 28.57 35.85 -49.24
C LYS A 3 28.89 34.46 -48.69
N ALA A 4 28.68 34.23 -47.39
CA ALA A 4 29.02 32.95 -46.75
C ALA A 4 28.02 32.46 -45.69
N ILE A 5 26.72 32.78 -45.78
CA ILE A 5 25.68 32.26 -44.87
C ILE A 5 24.54 31.56 -45.66
N ARG A 6 24.88 30.72 -46.66
CA ARG A 6 23.88 29.92 -47.41
C ARG A 6 24.30 28.46 -47.60
N ARG A 7 24.98 27.86 -46.61
CA ARG A 7 25.45 26.45 -46.72
C ARG A 7 25.20 25.58 -45.49
N ARG A 8 24.19 25.89 -44.67
CA ARG A 8 23.77 25.05 -43.53
C ARG A 8 22.32 24.54 -43.58
N LEU A 9 21.71 24.50 -44.77
CA LEU A 9 20.37 23.93 -44.98
C LEU A 9 20.37 22.70 -45.92
N ALA A 10 21.55 22.15 -46.23
CA ALA A 10 21.71 21.00 -47.13
C ALA A 10 21.91 19.68 -46.36
N GLY A 11 21.06 19.42 -45.37
CA GLY A 11 21.14 18.20 -44.55
C GLY A 11 20.02 18.04 -43.53
N SER A 12 18.84 18.62 -43.82
CA SER A 12 17.65 18.41 -42.99
C SER A 12 16.84 17.28 -43.62
N GLU A 13 17.28 16.03 -43.42
CA GLU A 13 16.46 14.86 -43.71
C GLU A 13 15.25 14.91 -42.77
N GLY A 14 14.08 15.25 -43.33
CA GLY A 14 12.83 15.29 -42.59
C GLY A 14 12.32 13.87 -42.35
N PHE A 15 11.82 13.61 -41.14
CA PHE A 15 11.12 12.37 -40.79
C PHE A 15 10.01 12.08 -41.80
N THR A 16 9.96 10.85 -42.33
CA THR A 16 8.89 10.46 -43.25
C THR A 16 7.60 10.18 -42.47
N LEU A 17 6.44 10.45 -43.08
CA LEU A 17 5.13 10.10 -42.49
C LEU A 17 5.02 8.59 -42.24
N ILE A 18 5.63 7.77 -43.10
CA ILE A 18 5.61 6.31 -42.96
C ILE A 18 6.46 5.83 -41.78
N GLU A 19 7.61 6.45 -41.49
CA GLU A 19 8.40 6.12 -40.30
C GLU A 19 7.61 6.38 -39.03
N LEU A 20 6.92 7.52 -38.95
CA LEU A 20 6.13 7.85 -37.78
C LEU A 20 4.91 6.92 -37.65
N MET A 21 4.30 6.48 -38.75
CA MET A 21 3.19 5.52 -38.75
C MET A 21 3.59 4.14 -38.19
N VAL A 22 4.73 3.59 -38.61
CA VAL A 22 5.20 2.29 -38.13
C VAL A 22 5.55 2.36 -36.63
N VAL A 23 6.14 3.48 -36.18
CA VAL A 23 6.47 3.67 -34.76
C VAL A 23 5.21 3.69 -33.89
N VAL A 24 4.17 4.45 -34.27
CA VAL A 24 2.93 4.48 -33.47
C VAL A 24 2.18 3.15 -33.51
N MET A 25 2.27 2.39 -34.61
CA MET A 25 1.71 1.03 -34.70
C MET A 25 2.39 0.10 -33.70
N ILE A 26 3.72 0.10 -33.62
CA ILE A 26 4.47 -0.74 -32.69
C ILE A 26 4.13 -0.35 -31.24
N ILE A 27 4.11 0.96 -30.93
CA ILE A 27 3.74 1.45 -29.59
C ILE A 27 2.31 1.00 -29.21
N ALA A 28 1.36 1.06 -30.15
CA ALA A 28 -0.02 0.63 -29.89
C ALA A 28 -0.11 -0.86 -29.49
N VAL A 29 0.64 -1.74 -30.17
CA VAL A 29 0.69 -3.17 -29.83
C VAL A 29 1.31 -3.39 -28.45
N LEU A 30 2.40 -2.68 -28.12
CA LEU A 30 3.05 -2.79 -26.82
C LEU A 30 2.13 -2.32 -25.68
N ILE A 31 1.43 -1.20 -25.87
CA ILE A 31 0.51 -0.64 -24.86
C ILE A 31 -0.67 -1.57 -24.60
N ALA A 32 -1.20 -2.23 -25.64
CA ALA A 32 -2.32 -3.16 -25.50
C ALA A 32 -2.02 -4.31 -24.50
N ILE A 33 -0.77 -4.78 -24.45
CA ILE A 33 -0.33 -5.82 -23.52
C ILE A 33 0.14 -5.23 -22.18
N ALA A 34 0.78 -4.05 -22.22
CA ALA A 34 1.38 -3.43 -21.04
C ALA A 34 0.35 -2.86 -20.06
N ILE A 35 -0.76 -2.25 -20.53
CA ILE A 35 -1.77 -1.64 -19.65
C ILE A 35 -2.39 -2.65 -18.66
N PRO A 36 -2.97 -3.79 -19.10
CA PRO A 36 -3.65 -4.69 -18.16
C PRO A 36 -2.69 -5.28 -17.13
N SER A 37 -1.45 -5.62 -17.54
CA SER A 37 -0.43 -6.12 -16.62
C SER A 37 0.02 -5.05 -15.62
N PHE A 38 0.27 -3.82 -16.08
CA PHE A 38 0.63 -2.70 -15.21
C PHE A 38 -0.45 -2.39 -14.17
N LEU A 39 -1.73 -2.44 -14.54
CA LEU A 39 -2.84 -2.23 -13.61
C LEU A 39 -2.90 -3.33 -12.52
N GLY A 40 -2.63 -4.59 -12.87
CA GLY A 40 -2.54 -5.69 -11.92
C GLY A 40 -1.36 -5.53 -10.94
N PHE A 41 -0.19 -5.14 -11.45
CA PHE A 41 0.98 -4.84 -10.61
C PHE A 41 0.72 -3.67 -9.66
N ARG A 42 0.07 -2.60 -10.14
CA ARG A 42 -0.27 -1.45 -9.30
C ARG A 42 -1.20 -1.84 -8.15
N LYS A 43 -2.24 -2.63 -8.41
CA LYS A 43 -3.15 -3.13 -7.36
C LYS A 43 -2.42 -3.99 -6.33
N SER A 44 -1.58 -4.90 -6.80
CA SER A 44 -0.78 -5.77 -5.91
C SER A 44 0.21 -4.96 -5.06
N ALA A 45 0.81 -3.91 -5.61
CA ALA A 45 1.68 -3.00 -4.87
C ALA A 45 0.92 -2.21 -3.81
N GLN A 46 -0.29 -1.74 -4.13
CA GLN A 46 -1.17 -1.06 -3.17
C GLN A 46 -1.58 -2.00 -2.02
N ASP A 47 -1.89 -3.27 -2.31
CA ASP A 47 -2.20 -4.28 -1.29
C ASP A 47 -1.00 -4.51 -0.36
N ARG A 48 0.19 -4.68 -0.93
CA ARG A 48 1.43 -4.85 -0.16
C ARG A 48 1.75 -3.64 0.70
N SER A 49 1.50 -2.42 0.20
CA SER A 49 1.67 -1.18 0.98
C SER A 49 0.78 -1.20 2.22
N ALA A 50 -0.52 -1.50 2.05
CA ALA A 50 -1.47 -1.57 3.16
C ALA A 50 -1.10 -2.65 4.19
N GLN A 51 -0.67 -3.82 3.71
CA GLN A 51 -0.17 -4.91 4.57
C GLN A 51 1.08 -4.51 5.34
N SER A 52 2.00 -3.76 4.71
CA SER A 52 3.21 -3.25 5.35
C SER A 52 2.87 -2.22 6.43
N GLU A 53 1.98 -1.28 6.14
CA GLU A 53 1.50 -0.28 7.12
C GLU A 53 0.92 -0.97 8.36
N LEU A 54 0.08 -2.00 8.18
CA LEU A 54 -0.46 -2.79 9.29
C LEU A 54 0.63 -3.51 10.09
N ARG A 55 1.64 -4.08 9.43
CA ARG A 55 2.76 -4.76 10.11
C ARG A 55 3.62 -3.78 10.90
N ASN A 56 3.87 -2.58 10.38
CA ASN A 56 4.63 -1.56 11.09
C ASN A 56 3.89 -1.12 12.37
N VAL A 57 2.58 -0.88 12.27
CA VAL A 57 1.76 -0.54 13.44
C VAL A 57 1.71 -1.71 14.44
N LEU A 58 1.59 -2.95 13.98
CA LEU A 58 1.67 -4.13 14.85
C LEU A 58 2.99 -4.22 15.61
N LEU A 59 4.12 -3.94 14.95
CA LEU A 59 5.42 -3.94 15.59
C LEU A 59 5.52 -2.86 16.66
N ALA A 60 5.02 -1.65 16.38
CA ALA A 60 4.92 -0.58 17.36
C ALA A 60 4.02 -0.95 18.56
N GLU A 61 2.86 -1.56 18.30
CA GLU A 61 1.97 -2.07 19.37
C GLU A 61 2.66 -3.14 20.22
N LYS A 62 3.36 -4.10 19.61
CA LYS A 62 4.09 -5.13 20.35
C LYS A 62 5.23 -4.53 21.18
N ALA A 63 5.97 -3.56 20.63
CA ALA A 63 7.02 -2.87 21.37
C ALA A 63 6.45 -2.10 22.57
N TYR A 64 5.32 -1.40 22.39
CA TYR A 64 4.64 -0.73 23.48
C TYR A 64 4.13 -1.71 24.56
N TRP A 65 3.57 -2.85 24.14
CA TRP A 65 3.11 -3.90 25.05
C TRP A 65 4.27 -4.51 25.86
N LEU A 66 5.45 -4.69 25.26
CA LEU A 66 6.62 -5.19 25.98
C LEU A 66 7.07 -4.26 27.11
N GLU A 67 6.86 -2.95 26.97
CA GLU A 67 7.22 -1.95 27.99
C GLU A 67 6.12 -1.73 29.03
N ASN A 68 4.85 -1.74 28.62
CA ASN A 68 3.72 -1.30 29.44
C ASN A 68 2.77 -2.44 29.87
N GLY A 69 2.94 -3.65 29.31
CA GLY A 69 2.09 -4.81 29.58
C GLY A 69 0.67 -4.74 28.99
N VAL A 70 0.33 -3.66 28.29
CA VAL A 70 -0.98 -3.41 27.69
C VAL A 70 -0.83 -2.85 26.27
N TYR A 71 -1.76 -3.19 25.39
CA TYR A 71 -1.87 -2.55 24.06
C TYR A 71 -2.50 -1.16 24.21
N THR A 72 -2.31 -0.30 23.22
CA THR A 72 -2.83 1.07 23.26
C THR A 72 -3.66 1.40 22.02
N SER A 73 -4.49 2.44 22.13
CA SER A 73 -5.10 3.08 20.97
C SER A 73 -4.75 4.56 20.92
N THR A 74 -3.83 5.00 21.78
CA THR A 74 -3.41 6.39 21.86
C THR A 74 -2.39 6.65 20.76
N ALA A 75 -2.75 7.55 19.84
CA ALA A 75 -1.92 7.92 18.68
C ALA A 75 -0.46 8.23 19.07
N ALA A 76 -0.27 9.05 20.09
CA ALA A 76 1.05 9.51 20.53
C ALA A 76 2.03 8.38 20.88
N HIS A 77 1.55 7.30 21.51
CA HIS A 77 2.40 6.18 21.93
C HIS A 77 2.89 5.38 20.72
N ILE A 78 2.05 5.19 19.71
CA ILE A 78 2.43 4.48 18.49
C ILE A 78 3.29 5.35 17.59
N THR A 79 2.96 6.64 17.44
CA THR A 79 3.78 7.54 16.64
C THR A 79 5.16 7.82 17.24
N ALA A 80 5.34 7.60 18.55
CA ALA A 80 6.68 7.66 19.15
C ALA A 80 7.59 6.51 18.68
N LEU A 81 7.01 5.36 18.32
CA LEU A 81 7.72 4.16 17.88
C LEU A 81 7.74 4.04 16.34
N GLU A 82 6.68 4.46 15.67
CA GLU A 82 6.55 4.53 14.21
C GLU A 82 6.05 5.92 13.80
N PRO A 83 6.96 6.90 13.58
CA PRO A 83 6.60 8.30 13.33
C PRO A 83 5.73 8.54 12.09
N ASN A 84 5.80 7.63 11.12
CA ASN A 84 5.03 7.71 9.88
C ASN A 84 3.66 7.01 9.97
N ALA A 85 3.33 6.39 11.11
CA ALA A 85 2.07 5.70 11.28
C ALA A 85 0.90 6.70 11.35
N VAL A 86 -0.08 6.50 10.46
CA VAL A 86 -1.37 7.19 10.54
C VAL A 86 -2.37 6.23 11.17
N ILE A 87 -2.61 6.39 12.48
CA ILE A 87 -3.53 5.53 13.25
C ILE A 87 -4.79 6.28 13.70
N ASN A 88 -5.81 5.52 14.13
CA ASN A 88 -7.15 6.02 14.46
C ASN A 88 -7.82 6.80 13.32
N ALA A 89 -7.38 6.52 12.08
CA ALA A 89 -7.97 7.04 10.87
C ALA A 89 -8.96 6.03 10.29
N ALA A 90 -9.83 6.49 9.39
CA ALA A 90 -10.66 5.60 8.60
C ALA A 90 -9.77 4.61 7.81
N PRO A 91 -10.16 3.33 7.66
CA PRO A 91 -9.32 2.31 7.02
C PRO A 91 -8.84 2.67 5.61
N ALA A 92 -9.58 3.51 4.88
CA ALA A 92 -9.20 3.96 3.53
C ALA A 92 -8.09 5.03 3.54
N SER A 93 -7.91 5.77 4.64
CA SER A 93 -6.96 6.88 4.77
C SER A 93 -5.78 6.57 5.70
N GLY A 94 -5.89 5.53 6.54
CA GLY A 94 -4.84 5.07 7.44
C GLY A 94 -5.26 3.78 8.16
N VAL A 95 -4.60 3.46 9.26
CA VAL A 95 -4.90 2.27 10.07
C VAL A 95 -5.98 2.61 11.10
N ALA A 96 -7.12 1.93 11.01
CA ALA A 96 -8.10 1.93 12.09
C ALA A 96 -7.64 0.97 13.18
N LEU A 97 -7.46 1.47 14.40
CA LEU A 97 -7.01 0.71 15.56
C LEU A 97 -8.11 0.71 16.61
N SER A 98 -8.44 -0.47 17.13
CA SER A 98 -9.43 -0.65 18.21
C SER A 98 -8.92 -1.70 19.18
N LEU A 99 -9.15 -1.47 20.47
CA LEU A 99 -8.84 -2.45 21.51
C LEU A 99 -10.10 -3.15 22.00
N ASN A 100 -9.91 -4.34 22.55
CA ASN A 100 -10.90 -5.04 23.37
C ASN A 100 -10.48 -5.00 24.85
N ALA A 101 -11.45 -4.95 25.77
CA ALA A 101 -11.21 -4.98 27.21
C ALA A 101 -10.41 -6.21 27.69
N ASN A 102 -10.40 -7.31 26.91
CA ASN A 102 -9.65 -8.52 27.20
C ASN A 102 -8.18 -8.48 26.67
N GLY A 103 -7.65 -7.29 26.35
CA GLY A 103 -6.25 -7.13 25.96
C GLY A 103 -5.93 -7.62 24.54
N SER A 104 -6.88 -7.46 23.61
CA SER A 104 -6.65 -7.71 22.18
C SER A 104 -6.64 -6.40 21.40
N ALA A 105 -5.75 -6.28 20.42
CA ALA A 105 -5.63 -5.13 19.52
C ALA A 105 -6.05 -5.52 18.11
N CYS A 106 -6.94 -4.74 17.52
CA CYS A 106 -7.43 -4.94 16.17
C CYS A 106 -7.03 -3.77 15.30
N MET A 107 -6.38 -4.07 14.18
CA MET A 107 -5.93 -3.10 13.21
C MET A 107 -6.54 -3.41 11.86
N THR A 108 -7.06 -2.40 11.16
CA THR A 108 -7.65 -2.56 9.82
C THR A 108 -7.13 -1.47 8.87
N ARG A 109 -6.77 -1.88 7.66
CA ARG A 109 -6.37 -0.99 6.56
C ARG A 109 -7.01 -1.45 5.26
N THR A 110 -7.60 -0.52 4.53
CA THR A 110 -8.11 -0.74 3.17
C THR A 110 -7.13 -0.14 2.17
N ALA A 111 -6.56 -0.99 1.33
CA ALA A 111 -5.67 -0.58 0.26
C ALA A 111 -6.42 0.25 -0.80
N ALA A 112 -5.69 1.10 -1.53
CA ALA A 112 -6.25 1.87 -2.63
C ALA A 112 -6.75 1.00 -3.81
N SER A 113 -6.39 -0.28 -3.82
CA SER A 113 -6.94 -1.30 -4.72
C SER A 113 -8.42 -1.62 -4.44
N GLY A 114 -8.90 -1.31 -3.21
CA GLY A 114 -10.21 -1.67 -2.67
C GLY A 114 -10.19 -2.84 -1.68
N ASN A 115 -9.08 -3.59 -1.56
CA ASN A 115 -8.98 -4.73 -0.65
C ASN A 115 -8.77 -4.28 0.79
N THR A 116 -9.49 -4.89 1.74
CA THR A 116 -9.29 -4.67 3.17
C THR A 116 -8.44 -5.78 3.77
N PHE A 117 -7.51 -5.38 4.62
CA PHE A 117 -6.65 -6.24 5.41
C PHE A 117 -6.82 -5.86 6.87
N ALA A 118 -6.81 -6.87 7.73
CA ALA A 118 -6.88 -6.68 9.16
C ALA A 118 -5.96 -7.64 9.90
N ILE A 119 -5.55 -7.20 11.09
CA ILE A 119 -4.78 -7.96 12.05
C ILE A 119 -5.57 -7.94 13.36
N TRP A 120 -5.74 -9.12 13.95
CA TRP A 120 -6.18 -9.28 15.33
C TRP A 120 -4.98 -9.81 16.12
N GLU A 121 -4.57 -9.08 17.14
CA GLU A 121 -3.44 -9.41 18.00
C GLU A 121 -3.95 -9.63 19.43
N SER A 122 -3.50 -10.71 20.06
CA SER A 122 -3.69 -10.94 21.48
C SER A 122 -2.40 -11.41 22.11
N SER A 123 -2.09 -10.92 23.30
CA SER A 123 -0.94 -11.36 24.07
C SER A 123 -1.01 -12.84 24.48
N THR A 124 -2.21 -13.44 24.45
CA THR A 124 -2.43 -14.85 24.82
C THR A 124 -2.51 -15.76 23.60
N ALA A 125 -3.24 -15.35 22.56
CA ALA A 125 -3.49 -16.19 21.40
C ALA A 125 -2.54 -15.92 20.21
N GLY A 126 -1.83 -14.79 20.22
CA GLY A 126 -0.90 -14.38 19.16
C GLY A 126 -1.54 -13.57 18.04
N THR A 127 -0.85 -13.50 16.90
CA THR A 127 -1.23 -12.67 15.74
C THR A 127 -2.01 -13.45 14.71
N PHE A 128 -3.18 -12.93 14.36
CA PHE A 128 -4.09 -13.47 13.36
C PHE A 128 -4.35 -12.45 12.25
N TYR A 129 -4.38 -12.92 11.01
CA TYR A 129 -4.54 -12.09 9.82
C TYR A 129 -5.83 -12.45 9.10
N GLY A 130 -6.54 -11.45 8.58
CA GLY A 130 -7.78 -11.64 7.84
C GLY A 130 -8.10 -10.46 6.93
N ARG A 131 -9.22 -10.54 6.22
CA ARG A 131 -9.59 -9.57 5.17
C ARG A 131 -10.90 -8.83 5.45
N THR A 132 -11.40 -8.90 6.68
CA THR A 132 -12.62 -8.21 7.10
C THR A 132 -12.29 -6.97 7.90
N ASN A 133 -13.13 -5.93 7.79
CA ASN A 133 -12.99 -4.73 8.59
C ASN A 133 -13.38 -5.01 10.05
N LEU A 134 -12.45 -4.84 10.99
CA LEU A 134 -12.68 -5.02 12.42
C LEU A 134 -13.01 -3.69 13.08
N THR A 135 -14.23 -3.20 12.83
CA THR A 135 -14.71 -1.94 13.42
C THR A 135 -14.94 -2.06 14.93
N VAL A 136 -15.23 -3.27 15.41
CA VAL A 136 -15.25 -3.64 16.81
C VAL A 136 -14.25 -4.76 17.00
N CYS A 137 -13.36 -4.64 17.98
CA CYS A 137 -12.37 -5.67 18.25
C CYS A 137 -13.00 -6.82 19.06
N PRO A 138 -13.14 -8.03 18.51
CA PRO A 138 -13.70 -9.17 19.25
C PRO A 138 -12.72 -9.69 20.30
N ALA A 139 -13.26 -10.37 21.33
CA ALA A 139 -12.50 -10.94 22.43
C ALA A 139 -11.67 -12.19 22.05
N ALA A 140 -12.01 -12.83 20.94
CA ALA A 140 -11.31 -13.98 20.38
C ALA A 140 -11.01 -13.74 18.90
N ALA A 141 -10.06 -14.51 18.36
CA ALA A 141 -9.70 -14.44 16.95
C ALA A 141 -10.97 -14.58 16.08
N PRO A 142 -11.23 -13.64 15.15
CA PRO A 142 -12.40 -13.71 14.29
C PRO A 142 -12.37 -14.94 13.39
N ALA A 143 -13.54 -15.47 13.04
CA ALA A 143 -13.66 -16.62 12.16
C ALA A 143 -13.00 -16.35 10.79
N GLY A 144 -12.23 -17.32 10.30
CA GLY A 144 -11.52 -17.22 9.01
C GLY A 144 -10.18 -16.49 9.08
N TYR A 145 -9.74 -16.04 10.26
CA TYR A 145 -8.40 -15.49 10.42
C TYR A 145 -7.37 -16.60 10.66
N THR A 146 -6.15 -16.41 10.15
CA THR A 146 -5.08 -17.41 10.22
C THR A 146 -3.80 -16.84 10.80
N GLN A 147 -3.03 -17.69 11.49
CA GLN A 147 -1.66 -17.38 11.92
C GLN A 147 -0.72 -17.74 10.76
N GLY A 148 -0.05 -16.76 10.16
CA GLY A 148 0.83 -16.99 8.99
C GLY A 148 0.75 -15.92 7.90
N GLY A 149 -0.16 -14.94 8.02
CA GLY A 149 -0.35 -13.87 7.04
C GLY A 149 -1.72 -13.93 6.35
N TRP A 150 -1.90 -13.05 5.36
CA TRP A 150 -3.12 -12.91 4.57
C TRP A 150 -3.22 -13.85 3.38
#